data_AF-A0A6A2YYD4-F1
#
_entry.id   AF-A0A6A2YYD4-F1
#
_cell.length_a   1.000
_cell.length_b   1.000
_cell.length_c   1.000
_cell.angle_alpha   90.00
_cell.angle_beta   90.00
_cell.angle_gamma   90.00
#
_symmetry.space_group_name_H-M   'P 1'
#
loop_
_entity.id
_entity.type
_entity.pdbx_description
1 polymer ?
#
loop_
_entity_poly.entity_id
_entity_poly.type
_entity_poly.pdbx_seq_one_letter_code
_entity_poly.pdbx_strand_id
1 'polypeptide(L)'
;MWDVAGENMVLDLMGHKNYVRCDNCSLVSSDLFVTDSYDHIVKVWDFRVKNLRSIFEVNHGKPVENVIYLPSGVLTATAGGIR
;
A
#
# COMPACT_ATOMS: atom_id res chain seq x y z
N MET A 1 6.29 2.24 -9.06
CA MET A 1 6.94 0.93 -9.26
C MET A 1 7.93 1.02 -10.40
N TRP A 2 9.11 0.44 -10.23
CA TRP A 2 10.21 0.50 -11.18
C TRP A 2 10.63 -0.91 -11.60
N ASP A 3 10.90 -1.08 -12.89
CA ASP A 3 11.67 -2.21 -13.39
C ASP A 3 13.14 -1.84 -13.22
N VAL A 4 13.80 -2.52 -12.29
CA VAL A 4 15.21 -2.26 -11.96
C VAL A 4 16.13 -2.76 -13.07
N ALA A 5 15.78 -3.87 -13.74
CA ALA A 5 16.61 -4.43 -14.80
C ALA A 5 16.51 -3.59 -16.08
N GLY A 6 15.32 -3.08 -16.38
CA GLY A 6 15.06 -2.19 -17.51
C GLY A 6 15.31 -0.72 -17.22
N GLU A 7 15.61 -0.34 -15.98
CA GLU A 7 15.80 1.06 -15.52
C GLU A 7 14.63 2.00 -15.85
N ASN A 8 13.41 1.47 -15.92
CA ASN A 8 12.24 2.22 -16.36
C ASN A 8 11.13 2.22 -15.30
N MET A 9 10.40 3.34 -15.22
CA MET A 9 9.21 3.44 -14.39
C MET A 9 8.07 2.65 -15.05
N VAL A 10 7.50 1.68 -14.33
CA VAL A 10 6.43 0.82 -14.85
C VAL A 10 5.06 1.38 -14.50
N LEU A 11 4.87 1.83 -13.25
CA LEU A 11 3.60 2.35 -12.74
C LEU A 11 3.82 3.54 -11.82
N ASP A 12 2.99 4.55 -11.99
CA ASP A 12 2.83 5.67 -11.07
C ASP A 12 1.47 5.57 -10.37
N LEU A 13 1.48 5.34 -9.06
CA LEU A 13 0.29 5.03 -8.27
C LEU A 13 -0.13 6.27 -7.49
N MET A 14 -1.09 6.99 -8.06
CA MET A 14 -1.59 8.23 -7.48
C MET A 14 -2.84 7.97 -6.65
N GLY A 15 -2.89 8.45 -5.42
CA GLY A 15 -4.10 8.34 -4.61
C GLY A 15 -3.96 8.78 -3.17
N HIS A 16 -2.78 8.63 -2.56
CA HIS A 16 -2.53 9.19 -1.24
C HIS A 16 -2.44 10.71 -1.32
N LYS A 17 -2.97 11.39 -0.29
CA LYS A 17 -3.00 12.86 -0.21
C LYS A 17 -1.85 13.44 0.62
N ASN A 18 -1.01 12.57 1.17
CA ASN A 18 0.10 12.95 2.04
C ASN A 18 1.23 11.91 1.88
N TYR A 19 2.33 12.12 2.61
CA TYR A 19 3.49 11.22 2.60
C TYR A 19 3.10 9.76 2.79
N VAL A 20 3.53 8.91 1.85
CA VAL A 20 3.48 7.45 1.98
C VAL A 20 4.64 7.04 2.87
N ARG A 21 4.39 6.22 3.90
CA ARG A 21 5.40 5.86 4.89
C ARG A 21 5.98 4.48 4.65
N CYS A 22 5.14 3.49 4.43
CA CYS A 22 5.58 2.17 4.02
C CYS A 22 4.71 1.59 2.91
N ASP A 23 5.31 0.65 2.18
CA ASP A 23 4.63 -0.30 1.33
C ASP A 23 5.02 -1.73 1.73
N ASN A 24 4.06 -2.65 1.67
CA ASN A 24 4.31 -4.07 1.89
C ASN A 24 3.56 -4.90 0.86
N CYS A 25 4.25 -5.89 0.28
CA CYS A 25 3.67 -6.84 -0.65
C CYS A 25 3.03 -8.02 0.09
N SER A 26 1.97 -8.58 -0.47
CA SER A 26 1.38 -9.81 0.06
C SER A 26 2.36 -10.98 -0.10
N LEU A 27 2.49 -11.78 0.95
CA LEU A 27 3.35 -12.97 0.96
C LEU A 27 2.72 -14.15 0.21
N VAL A 28 1.42 -14.08 -0.08
CA VAL A 28 0.66 -15.16 -0.74
C VAL A 28 0.29 -14.80 -2.17
N SER A 29 0.17 -13.52 -2.50
CA SER A 29 -0.14 -13.05 -3.85
C SER A 29 0.85 -11.98 -4.29
N SER A 30 1.63 -12.27 -5.33
CA SER A 30 2.55 -11.32 -5.95
C SER A 30 1.85 -10.10 -6.56
N ASP A 31 0.54 -10.20 -6.79
CA ASP A 31 -0.24 -9.17 -7.47
C ASP A 31 -0.73 -8.08 -6.50
N LEU A 32 -0.69 -8.35 -5.20
CA LEU A 32 -1.28 -7.51 -4.16
C LEU A 32 -0.22 -6.87 -3.29
N PHE A 33 -0.41 -5.58 -3.00
CA PHE A 33 0.40 -4.85 -2.05
C PHE A 33 -0.43 -3.78 -1.35
N VAL A 34 0.08 -3.29 -0.23
CA VAL A 34 -0.58 -2.31 0.62
C VAL A 34 0.38 -1.15 0.83
N THR A 35 -0.16 0.06 0.79
CA THR A 35 0.57 1.28 1.15
C THR A 35 -0.13 1.96 2.30
N ASP A 36 0.65 2.60 3.16
CA ASP A 36 0.16 3.42 4.26
C ASP A 36 0.66 4.86 4.16
N SER A 37 -0.10 5.79 4.74
CA SER A 37 0.17 7.21 4.59
C SER A 37 -0.29 8.06 5.77
N TYR A 38 0.29 9.24 5.85
CA TYR A 38 -0.10 10.34 6.72
C TYR A 38 -1.41 11.02 6.34
N ASP A 39 -2.08 10.58 5.27
CA ASP A 39 -3.47 10.95 4.98
C ASP A 39 -4.49 10.12 5.78
N HIS A 40 -3.99 9.27 6.69
CA HIS A 40 -4.74 8.36 7.56
C HIS A 40 -5.39 7.19 6.82
N ILE A 41 -5.08 7.01 5.54
CA ILE A 41 -5.62 5.95 4.71
C ILE A 41 -4.56 4.88 4.53
N VAL A 42 -5.01 3.64 4.60
CA VAL A 42 -4.28 2.47 4.10
C VAL A 42 -4.95 2.03 2.82
N LYS A 43 -4.19 1.92 1.74
CA LYS A 43 -4.70 1.55 0.42
C LYS A 43 -4.18 0.18 0.02
N VAL A 44 -5.08 -0.66 -0.49
CA VAL A 44 -4.74 -1.96 -1.07
C VAL A 44 -4.79 -1.82 -2.58
N TRP A 45 -3.79 -2.38 -3.24
CA TRP A 45 -3.59 -2.28 -4.67
C TRP A 45 -3.44 -3.67 -5.28
N ASP A 46 -3.88 -3.79 -6.54
CA ASP A 46 -3.78 -5.00 -7.34
C ASP A 46 -3.23 -4.65 -8.72
N PHE A 47 -2.08 -5.21 -9.08
CA PHE A 47 -1.41 -4.93 -10.36
C PHE A 47 -2.22 -5.34 -11.59
N ARG A 48 -3.19 -6.25 -11.43
CA ARG A 48 -4.06 -6.69 -12.52
C ARG A 48 -5.10 -5.62 -12.88
N VAL A 49 -5.33 -4.67 -11.98
CA VAL A 49 -6.31 -3.60 -12.16
C VAL A 49 -5.68 -2.44 -12.93
N LYS A 50 -6.04 -2.34 -14.21
CA LYS A 50 -5.44 -1.40 -15.18
C LYS A 50 -5.63 0.09 -14.88
N ASN A 51 -6.60 0.45 -14.03
CA ASN A 51 -6.91 1.86 -13.76
C ASN A 51 -6.00 2.49 -12.70
N LEU A 52 -5.05 1.73 -12.13
CA LEU A 52 -4.09 2.18 -11.13
C LEU A 52 -4.77 2.85 -9.92
N ARG A 53 -5.97 2.37 -9.57
CA ARG A 53 -6.70 2.78 -8.37
C ARG A 53 -6.57 1.70 -7.31
N SER A 54 -6.63 2.14 -6.06
CA SER A 54 -6.79 1.24 -4.92
C SER A 54 -8.08 0.45 -5.06
N ILE A 55 -7.98 -0.86 -4.85
CA ILE A 55 -9.13 -1.76 -4.84
C ILE A 55 -9.87 -1.73 -3.50
N PHE A 56 -9.19 -1.27 -2.45
CA PHE A 56 -9.74 -1.14 -1.11
C PHE A 56 -9.03 -0.05 -0.34
N GLU A 57 -9.76 0.65 0.53
CA GLU A 57 -9.24 1.73 1.36
C GLU A 57 -9.77 1.60 2.77
N VAL A 58 -8.88 1.75 3.76
CA VAL A 58 -9.23 1.74 5.18
C VAL A 58 -8.81 3.08 5.78
N ASN A 59 -9.74 3.75 6.44
CA ASN A 59 -9.43 4.93 7.22
C ASN A 59 -9.01 4.52 8.64
N HIS A 60 -7.72 4.68 8.94
CA HIS A 60 -7.13 4.44 10.25
C HIS A 60 -7.48 5.54 11.27
N GLY A 61 -8.00 6.69 10.80
CA GLY A 61 -8.41 7.84 11.63
C GLY A 61 -7.24 8.66 12.20
N LYS A 62 -6.01 8.16 12.08
CA LYS A 62 -4.77 8.78 12.54
C LYS A 62 -3.67 8.53 11.50
N PRO A 63 -2.57 9.31 11.51
CA PRO A 63 -1.42 9.06 10.65
C PRO A 63 -0.93 7.63 10.82
N VAL A 64 -0.78 6.91 9.71
CA VAL A 64 -0.31 5.53 9.72
C VAL A 64 1.21 5.57 9.58
N GLU A 65 1.87 4.86 10.50
CA GLU A 65 3.34 4.82 10.58
C GLU A 65 3.88 3.53 9.96
N ASN A 66 3.07 2.47 9.98
CA ASN A 66 3.47 1.16 9.49
C ASN A 66 2.27 0.27 9.14
N VAL A 67 2.45 -0.55 8.12
CA VAL A 67 1.55 -1.64 7.74
C VAL A 67 2.37 -2.91 7.53
N ILE A 68 1.84 -4.07 7.94
CA ILE A 68 2.48 -5.37 7.68
C ILE A 68 1.47 -6.41 7.21
N TYR A 69 1.89 -7.25 6.28
CA TYR A 69 1.19 -8.50 6.00
C TYR A 69 1.57 -9.56 7.03
N LEU A 70 0.58 -10.22 7.61
CA LEU A 70 0.84 -11.36 8.49
C LEU A 70 1.17 -12.60 7.63
N PRO A 71 2.06 -13.50 8.10
CA PRO A 71 2.47 -14.70 7.36
C PRO A 71 1.33 -15.63 6.98
N SER A 72 0.18 -15.55 7.67
CA SER A 72 -1.02 -16.29 7.31
C SER A 72 -1.61 -15.88 5.95
N GLY A 73 -1.24 -14.70 5.42
CA GLY A 73 -1.72 -14.18 4.14
C GLY A 73 -3.16 -13.66 4.13
N VAL A 74 -3.87 -13.79 5.25
CA VAL A 74 -5.29 -13.42 5.38
C VAL A 74 -5.46 -12.04 6.04
N LEU A 75 -4.47 -11.63 6.83
CA LEU A 75 -4.57 -10.47 7.69
C LEU A 75 -3.44 -9.49 7.43
N THR A 76 -3.78 -8.21 7.58
CA THR A 76 -2.86 -7.08 7.55
C THR A 76 -3.01 -6.36 8.88
N ALA A 77 -1.89 -6.03 9.52
CA ALA A 77 -1.89 -5.21 10.73
C ALA A 77 -1.36 -3.81 10.40
N THR A 78 -2.01 -2.80 10.95
CA THR A 78 -1.67 -1.39 10.75
C THR A 78 -1.39 -0.75 12.11
N ALA A 79 -0.36 0.05 12.19
CA ALA A 79 0.00 0.80 13.38
C ALA A 79 0.21 2.27 13.03
N GLY A 80 -0.31 3.16 13.86
CA GLY A 80 -0.24 4.59 13.61
C GLY A 80 -0.75 5.44 14.76
N GLY A 81 -0.21 6.66 14.85
CA GLY A 81 -0.67 7.71 15.75
C GLY A 81 0.46 8.52 16.39
N ILE A 82 0.28 9.84 16.42
CA ILE A 82 0.14 10.63 17.67
C ILE A 82 -0.64 11.93 17.38
N ARG A 83 -1.88 11.99 17.87
CA ARG A 83 -2.57 13.16 18.44
C ARG A 83 -3.82 12.69 19.15
#